data_AF-A0A6A6DWF8-F1
#
_entry.id   AF-A0A6A6DWF8-F1
#
_cell.length_a   1.000
_cell.length_b   1.000
_cell.length_c   1.000
_cell.angle_alpha   90.00
_cell.angle_beta   90.00
_cell.angle_gamma   90.00
#
_symmetry.space_group_name_H-M   'P 1'
#
loop_
_entity.id
_entity.type
_entity.pdbx_description
1 polymer ?
#
loop_
_entity_poly.entity_id
_entity_poly.type
_entity_poly.pdbx_seq_one_letter_code
_entity_poly.pdbx_strand_id
1 'polypeptide(L)'
;MAKFLEYAPFVSLDDLIRRYLSDGGQIPKAFVWLVFKNLVSACHIMQKGDDLQNNKEWREVCGSGSDEDESDQDGSDGKRWTGVVGTDIKPENILLQNRQGNNCSAFKFLLLSDSGLVHNPDEMMLGATRTGGFLAHEQYTTYYVTPIKR
;
A
#
# COMPACT_ATOMS: atom_id res chain seq x y z
N MET A 1 -13.00 21.67 3.40
CA MET A 1 -12.28 21.59 2.11
C MET A 1 -12.61 20.24 1.49
N ALA A 2 -13.15 20.20 0.27
CA ALA A 2 -13.44 18.94 -0.41
C ALA A 2 -12.13 18.33 -0.92
N LYS A 3 -11.95 17.01 -0.73
CA LYS A 3 -10.85 16.24 -1.32
C LYS A 3 -11.40 15.55 -2.57
N PHE A 4 -10.78 15.79 -3.72
CA PHE A 4 -11.05 15.06 -4.95
C PHE A 4 -10.07 13.90 -5.03
N LEU A 5 -10.60 12.66 -5.08
CA LEU A 5 -9.81 11.43 -5.20
C LEU A 5 -10.03 10.83 -6.58
N GLU A 6 -9.04 10.08 -7.05
CA GLU A 6 -9.19 9.29 -8.27
C GLU A 6 -10.31 8.26 -8.11
N TYR A 7 -11.14 8.11 -9.15
CA TYR A 7 -12.23 7.15 -9.16
C TYR A 7 -11.70 5.73 -9.41
N ALA A 8 -11.93 4.83 -8.45
CA ALA A 8 -11.72 3.40 -8.61
C ALA A 8 -13.03 2.75 -9.11
N PRO A 9 -13.11 2.29 -10.37
CA PRO A 9 -14.37 1.83 -10.95
C PRO A 9 -14.78 0.42 -10.49
N PHE A 10 -13.94 -0.27 -9.73
CA PHE A 10 -14.23 -1.60 -9.20
C PHE A 10 -14.42 -1.57 -7.69
N VAL A 11 -14.81 -2.73 -7.16
CA VAL A 11 -15.05 -2.93 -5.73
C VAL A 11 -13.74 -3.02 -4.94
N SER A 12 -13.86 -3.02 -3.61
CA SER A 12 -12.73 -3.28 -2.72
C SER A 12 -12.23 -4.73 -2.87
N LEU A 13 -11.01 -5.00 -2.38
CA LEU A 13 -10.48 -6.35 -2.31
C LEU A 13 -11.34 -7.23 -1.39
N ASP A 14 -11.88 -6.67 -0.30
CA ASP A 14 -12.81 -7.36 0.60
C ASP A 14 -14.08 -7.83 -0.14
N ASP A 15 -14.73 -6.95 -0.91
CA ASP A 15 -15.90 -7.29 -1.71
C ASP A 15 -15.60 -8.39 -2.72
N LEU A 16 -14.43 -8.34 -3.36
CA LEU A 16 -13.98 -9.38 -4.28
C LEU A 16 -13.83 -10.72 -3.56
N ILE A 17 -13.15 -10.74 -2.41
CA ILE A 17 -12.97 -11.95 -1.58
C ILE A 17 -14.33 -12.54 -1.20
N ARG A 18 -15.25 -11.71 -0.71
CA ARG A 18 -16.60 -12.15 -0.32
C ARG A 18 -17.36 -12.80 -1.46
N ARG A 19 -17.29 -12.23 -2.68
CA ARG A 19 -17.95 -12.80 -3.88
C ARG A 19 -17.37 -14.16 -4.26
N TYR A 20 -16.05 -14.31 -4.25
CA TYR A 20 -15.43 -15.61 -4.53
C TYR A 20 -15.85 -16.66 -3.50
N LEU A 21 -15.87 -16.29 -2.22
CA LEU A 21 -16.28 -17.19 -1.14
C LEU A 21 -17.77 -17.56 -1.21
N SER A 22 -18.65 -16.61 -1.57
CA SER A 22 -20.10 -16.88 -1.70
C SER A 22 -20.40 -17.84 -2.85
N ASP A 23 -19.62 -17.76 -3.92
CA ASP A 23 -19.83 -18.56 -5.12
C ASP A 23 -19.16 -19.95 -5.03
N GLY A 24 -18.53 -20.26 -3.89
CA GLY A 24 -17.72 -21.49 -3.71
C GLY A 24 -16.46 -21.51 -4.58
N GLY A 25 -16.09 -20.35 -5.14
CA GLY A 25 -14.92 -20.19 -5.98
C GLY A 25 -13.63 -20.08 -5.18
N GLN A 26 -12.51 -20.27 -5.87
CA GLN A 26 -11.18 -20.00 -5.33
C GLN A 26 -10.57 -18.79 -6.04
N ILE A 27 -9.98 -17.88 -5.26
CA ILE A 27 -9.24 -16.76 -5.82
C ILE A 27 -8.00 -17.32 -6.53
N PRO A 28 -7.75 -16.97 -7.80
CA PRO A 28 -6.58 -17.44 -8.51
C PRO A 28 -5.28 -17.08 -7.75
N LYS A 29 -4.40 -18.06 -7.53
CA LYS A 29 -3.12 -17.86 -6.83
C LYS A 29 -2.28 -16.72 -7.45
N ALA A 30 -2.30 -16.61 -8.78
CA ALA A 30 -1.62 -15.53 -9.50
C ALA A 30 -2.15 -14.14 -9.11
N PHE A 31 -3.46 -14.01 -8.88
CA PHE A 31 -4.06 -12.76 -8.41
C PHE A 31 -3.61 -12.44 -6.99
N VAL A 32 -3.57 -13.43 -6.09
CA VAL A 32 -3.06 -13.25 -4.72
C VAL A 32 -1.62 -12.74 -4.73
N TRP A 33 -0.75 -13.31 -5.57
CA TRP A 33 0.63 -12.83 -5.72
C TRP A 33 0.71 -11.40 -6.23
N LEU A 34 -0.13 -11.03 -7.19
CA LEU A 34 -0.21 -9.66 -7.67
C LEU A 34 -0.62 -8.70 -6.55
N VAL A 35 -1.55 -9.12 -5.69
CA VAL A 35 -1.96 -8.32 -4.54
C VAL A 35 -0.79 -8.04 -3.61
N PHE A 36 -0.07 -9.08 -3.20
CA PHE A 36 1.10 -8.92 -2.35
C PHE A 36 2.18 -8.05 -3.01
N LYS A 37 2.46 -8.27 -4.29
CA LYS A 37 3.46 -7.47 -5.03
C LYS A 37 3.13 -5.97 -4.97
N ASN A 38 1.89 -5.60 -5.30
CA ASN A 38 1.50 -4.19 -5.33
C ASN A 38 1.46 -3.58 -3.92
N LEU A 39 1.05 -4.34 -2.90
CA LEU A 39 1.08 -3.87 -1.51
C LEU A 39 2.51 -3.59 -1.04
N VAL A 40 3.46 -4.46 -1.36
CA VAL A 40 4.88 -4.25 -1.02
C VAL A 40 5.42 -3.01 -1.74
N SER A 41 5.13 -2.86 -3.05
CA SER A 41 5.52 -1.66 -3.80
C SER A 41 4.91 -0.39 -3.20
N ALA A 42 3.63 -0.40 -2.85
CA ALA A 42 2.98 0.76 -2.25
C ALA A 42 3.58 1.11 -0.88
N CYS A 43 3.85 0.12 -0.03
CA CYS A 43 4.52 0.34 1.25
C CYS A 43 5.93 0.90 1.06
N HIS A 44 6.66 0.45 0.04
CA HIS A 44 7.98 0.98 -0.28
C HIS A 44 7.91 2.45 -0.69
N ILE A 45 7.03 2.81 -1.62
CA ILE A 45 6.80 4.19 -2.04
C ILE A 45 6.46 5.07 -0.83
N MET A 46 5.59 4.59 0.07
CA MET A 46 5.25 5.33 1.29
C MET A 46 6.49 5.60 2.16
N GLN A 47 7.38 4.62 2.31
CA GLN A 47 8.57 4.74 3.17
C GLN A 47 9.73 5.51 2.52
N LYS A 48 9.92 5.36 1.22
CA LYS A 48 11.13 5.82 0.52
C LYS A 48 10.88 6.94 -0.47
N GLY A 49 9.66 7.07 -0.98
CA GLY A 49 9.25 8.12 -1.91
C GLY A 49 9.49 7.77 -3.38
N ASP A 50 10.01 6.58 -3.67
CA ASP A 50 10.35 6.08 -5.00
C ASP A 50 9.66 4.74 -5.32
N ASP A 51 9.49 4.46 -6.61
CA ASP A 51 8.89 3.20 -7.07
C ASP A 51 9.93 2.07 -6.96
N LEU A 52 9.54 0.98 -6.30
CA LEU A 52 10.31 -0.25 -6.19
C LEU A 52 10.77 -0.79 -7.56
N GLN A 53 10.00 -0.55 -8.62
CA GLN A 53 10.34 -0.99 -9.98
C GLN A 53 11.54 -0.25 -10.57
N ASN A 54 11.82 0.96 -10.10
CA ASN A 54 12.97 1.74 -10.53
C ASN A 54 14.24 1.35 -9.76
N ASN A 55 14.10 0.67 -8.62
CA ASN A 55 15.23 0.21 -7.83
C ASN A 55 16.00 -0.91 -8.56
N LYS A 56 17.28 -0.67 -8.87
CA LYS A 56 18.17 -1.60 -9.58
C LYS A 56 18.30 -2.95 -8.87
N GLU A 57 18.42 -2.96 -7.54
CA GLU A 57 18.55 -4.21 -6.76
C GLU A 57 17.29 -5.09 -6.91
N TRP A 58 16.11 -4.48 -6.95
CA TRP A 58 14.86 -5.22 -7.15
C TRP A 58 14.69 -5.76 -8.56
N ARG A 59 15.16 -5.03 -9.57
CA ARG A 59 15.21 -5.50 -10.95
C ARG A 59 16.10 -6.73 -11.09
N GLU A 60 17.25 -6.77 -10.41
CA GLU A 60 18.16 -7.92 -10.38
C GLU A 60 17.53 -9.15 -9.71
N VAL A 61 16.89 -8.98 -8.54
CA VAL A 61 16.20 -10.08 -7.84
C VAL A 61 15.04 -10.65 -8.68
N CYS A 62 14.36 -9.80 -9.44
CA CYS A 62 13.24 -10.20 -10.30
C CYS A 62 13.66 -10.64 -11.71
N GLY A 63 14.97 -10.71 -12.02
CA GLY A 63 15.49 -11.13 -13.32
C GLY A 63 15.12 -10.20 -14.48
N SER A 64 14.78 -8.94 -14.20
CA SER A 64 14.43 -7.93 -15.21
C SER A 64 15.65 -7.06 -15.50
N GLY A 65 16.66 -7.65 -16.13
CA GLY A 65 17.88 -6.95 -16.54
C GLY A 65 17.65 -6.14 -17.82
N SER A 66 17.59 -4.82 -17.70
CA SER A 66 17.77 -3.92 -18.83
C SER A 66 18.69 -2.78 -18.39
N ASP A 67 19.88 -2.75 -18.99
CA ASP A 67 20.97 -1.82 -18.74
C ASP A 67 20.66 -0.44 -19.33
N GLU A 68 19.77 0.32 -18.69
CA GLU A 68 19.56 1.73 -19.04
C GLU A 68 20.17 2.62 -17.95
N ASP A 69 21.19 3.38 -18.36
CA ASP A 69 21.94 4.36 -17.59
C ASP A 69 21.03 5.54 -17.19
N GLU A 70 20.65 5.60 -15.91
CA GLU A 70 20.02 6.77 -15.31
C GLU A 70 21.12 7.70 -14.78
N SER A 71 21.26 8.86 -15.42
CA SER A 71 22.11 9.96 -14.99
C SER A 71 21.44 10.72 -13.85
N ASP A 72 22.04 10.63 -12.65
CA ASP A 72 21.69 11.42 -11.48
C ASP A 72 21.94 12.92 -11.70
N GLN A 73 20.88 13.66 -11.98
CA GLN A 73 20.84 15.11 -11.78
C GLN A 73 19.52 15.47 -11.09
N ASP A 74 19.56 15.64 -9.77
CA ASP A 74 18.58 16.48 -9.10
C ASP A 74 19.27 17.45 -8.15
N GLY A 75 19.48 18.65 -8.67
CA GLY A 75 19.91 19.85 -7.96
C GLY A 75 18.73 20.73 -7.57
N SER A 76 17.60 20.15 -7.18
CA SER A 76 16.51 20.92 -6.58
C SER A 76 16.71 21.04 -5.06
N ASP A 77 16.52 22.24 -4.52
CA ASP A 77 16.36 22.56 -3.09
C ASP A 77 15.07 21.92 -2.50
N GLY A 78 14.72 20.72 -2.97
CA GLY A 78 13.47 20.01 -2.75
C GLY A 78 13.42 19.36 -1.38
N LYS A 79 12.30 19.52 -0.68
CA LYS A 79 12.03 18.82 0.58
C LYS A 79 12.25 17.32 0.39
N ARG A 80 13.25 16.78 1.07
CA ARG A 80 13.52 15.34 1.13
C ARG A 80 12.27 14.60 1.61
N TRP A 81 11.88 13.53 0.91
CA TRP A 81 10.77 12.67 1.33
C TRP A 81 11.06 12.11 2.74
N THR A 82 10.15 12.31 3.68
CA THR A 82 10.34 11.93 5.09
C THR A 82 9.80 10.54 5.43
N GLY A 83 9.19 9.85 4.46
CA GLY A 83 8.52 8.57 4.70
C GLY A 83 7.21 8.76 5.48
N VAL A 84 6.25 7.90 5.19
CA VAL A 84 4.95 7.86 5.90
C VAL A 84 4.55 6.43 6.20
N VAL A 85 3.76 6.25 7.26
CA VAL A 85 3.30 4.93 7.71
C VAL A 85 1.78 4.84 7.58
N GLY A 86 1.32 3.88 6.79
CA GLY A 86 -0.10 3.50 6.71
C GLY A 86 -0.45 2.55 7.84
N THR A 87 -1.44 2.89 8.66
CA THR A 87 -1.78 2.11 9.86
C THR A 87 -3.05 1.28 9.74
N ASP A 88 -3.75 1.40 8.63
CA ASP A 88 -5.04 0.75 8.38
C ASP A 88 -5.03 0.01 7.03
N ILE A 89 -3.98 -0.78 6.80
CA ILE A 89 -3.86 -1.65 5.63
C ILE A 89 -4.74 -2.88 5.84
N LYS A 90 -5.87 -2.92 5.14
CA LYS A 90 -6.87 -3.99 5.22
C LYS A 90 -7.62 -4.14 3.88
N PRO A 91 -8.24 -5.29 3.60
CA PRO A 91 -8.91 -5.55 2.32
C PRO A 91 -9.96 -4.49 1.91
N GLU A 92 -10.63 -3.86 2.86
CA GLU A 92 -11.63 -2.81 2.63
C GLU A 92 -10.98 -1.52 2.09
N ASN A 93 -9.72 -1.27 2.46
CA ASN A 93 -8.95 -0.09 2.05
C ASN A 93 -8.06 -0.35 0.83
N ILE A 94 -8.27 -1.47 0.15
CA ILE A 94 -7.55 -1.83 -1.08
C ILE A 94 -8.56 -1.84 -2.21
N LEU A 95 -8.50 -0.82 -3.07
CA LEU A 95 -9.42 -0.67 -4.20
C LEU A 95 -8.82 -1.27 -5.47
N LEU A 96 -9.68 -1.79 -6.33
CA LEU A 96 -9.31 -2.35 -7.62
C LEU A 96 -9.53 -1.30 -8.72
N GLN A 97 -8.57 -1.20 -9.65
CA GLN A 97 -8.63 -0.26 -10.77
C GLN A 97 -8.27 -0.92 -12.10
N ASN A 98 -8.73 -0.34 -13.21
CA ASN A 98 -8.20 -0.68 -14.52
C ASN A 98 -6.78 -0.16 -14.62
N ARG A 99 -5.86 -1.00 -15.06
CA ARG A 99 -4.54 -0.53 -15.46
C ARG A 99 -4.72 0.40 -16.67
N GLN A 100 -4.18 1.61 -16.59
CA GLN A 100 -4.07 2.46 -17.77
C GLN A 100 -3.00 1.85 -18.71
N GLY A 101 -3.42 1.32 -19.86
CA GLY A 101 -2.54 0.70 -20.86
C GLY A 101 -3.00 -0.69 -21.35
N ASN A 102 -2.72 -0.99 -22.63
CA ASN A 102 -3.43 -2.03 -23.41
C ASN A 102 -3.03 -3.50 -23.17
N ASN A 103 -2.05 -3.82 -22.33
CA ASN A 103 -1.38 -5.13 -22.48
C ASN A 103 -1.75 -6.23 -21.46
N CYS A 104 -2.65 -5.99 -20.49
CA CYS A 104 -3.20 -7.09 -19.69
C CYS A 104 -4.50 -6.68 -18.98
N SER A 105 -5.66 -6.94 -19.61
CA SER A 105 -6.98 -6.69 -19.02
C SER A 105 -7.36 -7.66 -17.89
N ALA A 106 -6.68 -8.81 -17.84
CA ALA A 106 -6.98 -9.91 -16.91
C ALA A 106 -6.70 -9.56 -15.45
N PHE A 107 -5.82 -8.58 -15.19
CA PHE A 107 -5.38 -8.25 -13.85
C PHE A 107 -5.57 -6.76 -13.55
N LYS A 108 -6.28 -6.48 -12.46
CA LYS A 108 -6.56 -5.12 -12.00
C LYS A 108 -5.36 -4.56 -11.25
N PHE A 109 -5.16 -3.24 -11.37
CA PHE A 109 -4.22 -2.49 -10.55
C PHE A 109 -4.83 -2.24 -9.15
N LEU A 110 -3.99 -2.09 -8.14
CA LEU A 110 -4.43 -1.87 -6.76
C LEU A 110 -4.12 -0.46 -6.32
N LEU A 111 -5.10 0.17 -5.68
CA LEU A 111 -4.96 1.47 -5.04
C LEU A 111 -5.15 1.29 -3.53
N LEU A 112 -4.19 1.79 -2.75
CA LEU A 112 -4.42 1.99 -1.32
C LEU A 112 -5.31 3.21 -1.13
N SER A 113 -6.47 3.00 -0.52
CA SER A 113 -7.39 4.06 -0.12
C SER A 113 -7.29 4.33 1.37
N ASP A 114 -8.00 5.37 1.81
CA ASP A 114 -8.09 5.79 3.21
C ASP A 114 -6.74 6.16 3.84
N SER A 115 -6.22 7.33 3.41
CA SER A 115 -5.04 7.94 4.02
C SER A 115 -5.35 8.73 5.30
N GLY A 116 -6.54 8.60 5.87
CA GLY A 116 -6.96 9.34 7.07
C GLY A 116 -6.10 9.05 8.30
N LEU A 117 -5.36 7.94 8.27
CA LEU A 117 -4.56 7.40 9.39
C LEU A 117 -3.08 7.25 9.04
N VAL A 118 -2.64 7.95 7.99
CA VAL A 118 -1.24 8.02 7.60
C VAL A 118 -0.55 9.08 8.48
N HIS A 119 0.62 8.74 9.01
CA HIS A 119 1.41 9.62 9.89
C HIS A 119 2.89 9.54 9.56
N ASN A 120 3.66 10.52 10.04
CA ASN A 120 5.11 10.46 9.97
C ASN A 120 5.63 9.40 10.96
N PRO A 121 6.68 8.64 10.62
CA PRO A 121 7.20 7.57 11.48
C PRO A 121 7.70 8.09 12.85
N ASP A 122 8.11 9.36 12.92
CA ASP A 122 8.59 10.00 14.15
C ASP A 122 7.47 10.53 15.05
N GLU A 123 6.22 10.54 14.58
CA GLU A 123 5.07 10.99 15.35
C GLU A 123 4.51 9.85 16.23
N MET A 124 4.39 10.10 17.54
CA MET A 124 3.66 9.16 18.42
C MET A 124 2.18 9.15 18.06
N MET A 125 1.69 7.98 17.64
CA MET A 125 0.27 7.73 17.43
C MET A 125 -0.47 7.70 18.77
N LEU A 126 -1.21 8.76 19.08
CA LEU A 126 -2.11 8.83 20.23
C LEU A 126 -3.52 8.41 19.81
N GLY A 127 -3.95 7.20 20.17
CA GLY A 127 -5.35 6.77 20.05
C GLY A 127 -5.60 5.44 19.32
N ALA A 128 -6.82 4.92 19.48
CA ALA A 128 -7.32 3.67 18.92
C ALA A 128 -8.02 3.89 17.58
N THR A 129 -7.34 4.53 16.63
CA THR A 129 -7.88 4.79 15.29
C THR A 129 -7.51 3.67 14.32
N ARG A 130 -7.71 2.41 14.70
CA ARG A 130 -7.27 1.26 13.89
C ARG A 130 -8.30 0.15 13.91
N THR A 131 -8.32 -0.64 12.84
CA THR A 131 -9.27 -1.74 12.70
C THR A 131 -8.79 -2.98 13.46
N GLY A 132 -9.59 -3.43 14.44
CA GLY A 132 -9.31 -4.66 15.18
C GLY A 132 -9.18 -5.87 14.24
N GLY A 133 -8.24 -6.77 14.53
CA GLY A 133 -7.92 -7.92 13.67
C GLY A 133 -6.82 -7.67 12.63
N PHE A 134 -6.51 -6.41 12.32
CA PHE A 134 -5.41 -6.03 11.41
C PHE A 134 -4.24 -5.35 12.14
N LEU A 135 -4.34 -5.19 13.45
CA LEU A 135 -3.25 -4.69 14.29
C LEU A 135 -2.11 -5.69 14.37
N ALA A 136 -0.88 -5.18 14.29
CA ALA A 136 0.31 -5.96 14.59
C ALA A 136 0.41 -6.24 16.10
N HIS A 137 1.12 -7.31 16.48
CA HIS A 137 1.15 -7.79 17.87
C HIS A 137 1.62 -6.71 18.87
N GLU A 138 2.69 -6.00 18.52
CA GLU A 138 3.28 -4.93 19.30
C GLU A 138 2.31 -3.74 19.51
N GLN A 139 1.37 -3.55 18.59
CA GLN A 139 0.39 -2.48 18.67
C GLN A 139 -0.63 -2.78 19.78
N TYR A 140 -0.97 -4.05 20.03
CA TYR A 140 -1.84 -4.40 21.16
C TYR A 140 -1.18 -4.11 22.51
N THR A 141 0.13 -4.31 22.63
CA THR A 141 0.85 -4.14 23.90
C THR A 141 0.99 -2.68 24.32
N THR A 142 1.14 -1.78 23.35
CA THR A 142 1.37 -0.35 23.61
C THR A 142 0.14 0.33 24.24
N TYR A 143 -1.08 -0.16 23.97
CA TYR A 143 -2.31 0.39 24.55
C TYR A 143 -2.48 0.12 26.05
N TYR A 144 -1.74 -0.84 26.63
CA TYR A 144 -1.88 -1.21 28.05
C TYR A 144 -0.90 -0.50 28.98
N VAL A 145 0.08 0.24 28.45
CA VAL A 145 1.20 0.77 29.26
C VAL A 145 1.15 2.29 29.43
N THR A 146 0.19 3.01 28.81
CA THR A 146 0.08 4.46 29.03
C THR A 146 -0.29 4.72 30.50
N PRO A 147 0.61 5.27 31.33
CA PRO A 147 0.28 5.56 32.72
C PRO A 147 -0.82 6.63 32.70
N ILE A 148 -1.94 6.35 33.37
CA ILE A 148 -2.92 7.39 33.68
C ILE A 148 -2.15 8.43 34.52
N LYS A 149 -1.77 9.55 33.91
CA LYS A 149 -1.32 10.72 34.66
C LYS A 149 -2.52 11.16 35.50
N ARG A 150 -2.50 10.80 36.78
CA ARG A 150 -3.37 11.38 37.80
C ARG A 150 -2.93 12.80 38.11
#